data_AF-A0A356BXG6-F1
#
_entry.id   AF-A0A356BXG6-F1
#
_cell.length_a   1.000
_cell.length_b   1.000
_cell.length_c   1.000
_cell.angle_alpha   90.00
_cell.angle_beta   90.00
_cell.angle_gamma   90.00
#
_symmetry.space_group_name_H-M   'P 1'
#
loop_
_entity.id
_entity.type
_entity.pdbx_description
1 polymer ?
#
loop_
_entity_poly.entity_id
_entity_poly.type
_entity_poly.pdbx_seq_one_letter_code
_entity_poly.pdbx_strand_id
1 'polypeptide(L)'
;MRTVTGGEESKVDRVGVSVIVLCLLLILGATVAPKAAGAYIPTLQIVGDIENALDIRGVEGLDLQTITYGDRTLHAVSIDELLKIAKPRSRSDVIYSAPDLAARVDASLLANSYLAFTPENGWEVLNFDHPTSSNIKRLEQIIAVAHELEWDDRITIISPIENIAYFSIGQLHASSQYVHWEYNGSATFTHDTVGYTSSVYTKSPAVTLSDLAGEADLGRVLVVGGSGEMAVYKGGMFLLRPNHVDFVAEGRRGMVKNVKGIILISPVSSNSDAFHDALHFLGAGRSVLLVILDGFGYHQYAYASDNGYLPFMSSLGEAQRVLSVYQPVTNAGLASILTGVGPEQNGVMSRNQRSLTSQDLFEVATEMGKMSAYIVGDRQIINVSMEPVYNLDLNQSGSTDDEILATTL
;
A
#
# COMPACT_ATOMS: atom_id res chain seq x y z
N MET A 1 79.62 5.77 51.30
CA MET A 1 79.40 7.04 52.04
C MET A 1 78.14 6.85 52.87
N ARG A 2 78.19 7.28 54.14
CA ARG A 2 77.34 6.89 55.27
C ARG A 2 75.82 7.05 55.08
N THR A 3 75.07 6.08 55.61
CA THR A 3 73.72 6.19 56.20
C THR A 3 73.67 7.27 57.28
N VAL A 4 72.51 7.92 57.50
CA VAL A 4 71.91 8.21 58.83
C VAL A 4 70.63 9.05 58.68
N THR A 5 69.68 8.65 59.51
CA THR A 5 68.36 9.11 59.97
C THR A 5 68.13 10.61 60.21
N GLY A 6 66.84 10.98 60.18
CA GLY A 6 66.17 11.58 61.36
C GLY A 6 65.81 13.07 61.30
N GLY A 7 64.54 13.38 61.55
CA GLY A 7 64.02 14.73 61.77
C GLY A 7 62.49 14.83 61.84
N GLU A 8 61.90 14.34 62.94
CA GLU A 8 60.71 14.94 63.58
C GLU A 8 61.08 16.38 64.03
N GLU A 9 60.23 17.40 64.23
CA GLU A 9 58.93 17.47 64.89
C GLU A 9 58.38 18.92 64.72
N SER A 10 57.07 19.15 64.58
CA SER A 10 56.30 19.95 65.56
C SER A 10 54.83 20.10 65.14
N LYS A 11 53.97 19.73 66.08
CA LYS A 11 52.51 19.91 66.11
C LYS A 11 52.16 21.37 66.39
N VAL A 12 51.06 21.88 65.82
CA VAL A 12 50.03 22.62 66.57
C VAL A 12 48.66 22.36 65.95
N ASP A 13 47.75 21.87 66.79
CA ASP A 13 46.33 21.66 66.56
C ASP A 13 45.58 22.93 66.17
N ARG A 14 44.63 22.83 65.22
CA ARG A 14 43.38 23.60 65.26
C ARG A 14 42.17 22.75 64.86
N VAL A 15 41.26 22.71 65.82
CA VAL A 15 39.94 22.10 65.92
C VAL A 15 38.91 22.71 64.96
N GLY A 16 37.97 21.87 64.47
CA GLY A 16 36.59 22.20 64.04
C GLY A 16 36.47 22.76 62.61
N VAL A 17 35.92 22.08 61.59
CA VAL A 17 34.69 21.26 61.45
C VAL A 17 33.43 21.94 61.99
N SER A 18 32.52 22.18 61.04
CA SER A 18 31.08 22.46 61.17
C SER A 18 30.65 23.86 61.59
N VAL A 19 30.30 24.71 60.62
CA VAL A 19 28.96 25.33 60.44
C VAL A 19 28.88 25.77 58.96
N ILE A 20 27.67 25.81 58.39
CA ILE A 20 27.28 26.32 57.06
C ILE A 20 27.14 25.25 55.95
N VAL A 21 26.19 24.31 56.12
CA VAL A 21 25.29 23.83 55.02
C VAL A 21 23.90 23.46 55.59
N LEU A 22 23.38 24.24 56.54
CA LEU A 22 22.07 23.97 57.14
C LEU A 22 21.26 25.27 57.29
N CYS A 23 20.84 25.87 56.17
CA CYS A 23 19.83 26.94 56.12
C CYS A 23 19.33 27.25 54.69
N LEU A 24 19.10 26.23 53.86
CA LEU A 24 18.42 26.41 52.56
C LEU A 24 17.48 25.25 52.22
N LEU A 25 16.85 24.69 53.25
CA LEU A 25 15.75 23.73 53.14
C LEU A 25 14.71 24.10 54.20
N LEU A 26 13.95 25.17 53.95
CA LEU A 26 12.60 25.38 54.50
C LEU A 26 12.00 26.63 53.86
N ILE A 27 10.78 26.46 53.36
CA ILE A 27 9.87 27.46 52.77
C ILE A 27 10.10 27.73 51.28
N LEU A 28 9.63 26.80 50.44
CA LEU A 28 8.59 27.12 49.46
C LEU A 28 7.72 25.87 49.27
N GLY A 29 6.85 25.61 50.25
CA GLY A 29 5.70 24.74 50.07
C GLY A 29 4.68 25.44 49.19
N ALA A 30 4.98 25.57 47.90
CA ALA A 30 3.92 25.65 46.90
C ALA A 30 3.42 24.22 46.75
N THR A 31 2.20 23.98 47.22
CA THR A 31 1.40 22.85 46.78
C THR A 31 1.40 22.87 45.25
N VAL A 32 2.23 22.03 44.65
CA VAL A 32 2.04 21.62 43.26
C VAL A 32 0.70 20.89 43.30
N ALA A 33 -0.37 21.63 42.98
CA ALA A 33 -1.63 21.03 42.63
C ALA A 33 -1.28 19.92 41.63
N PRO A 34 -1.76 18.67 41.84
CA PRO A 34 -1.54 17.63 40.85
C PRO A 34 -2.01 18.21 39.53
N LYS A 35 -1.07 18.36 38.57
CA LYS A 35 -1.39 18.70 37.19
C LYS A 35 -2.48 17.70 36.83
N ALA A 36 -3.72 18.19 36.65
CA ALA A 36 -4.87 17.32 36.43
C ALA A 36 -4.44 16.29 35.38
N ALA A 37 -4.47 15.02 35.75
CA ALA A 37 -4.10 13.95 34.85
C ALA A 37 -4.91 14.19 33.58
N GLY A 38 -4.22 14.49 32.47
CA GLY A 38 -4.87 14.84 31.22
C GLY A 38 -5.90 13.74 30.92
N ALA A 39 -7.16 14.13 30.76
CA ALA A 39 -8.20 13.19 30.42
C ALA A 39 -7.76 12.44 29.16
N TYR A 40 -7.90 11.12 29.15
CA TYR A 40 -7.56 10.32 27.98
C TYR A 40 -8.39 10.78 26.78
N ILE A 41 -7.72 11.22 25.72
CA ILE A 41 -8.35 11.58 24.44
C ILE A 41 -8.18 10.37 23.50
N PRO A 42 -9.26 9.68 23.12
CA PRO A 42 -9.18 8.61 22.13
C PRO A 42 -8.69 9.16 20.78
N THR A 43 -8.04 8.33 19.99
CA THR A 43 -7.63 8.73 18.63
C THR A 43 -8.85 8.74 17.72
N LEU A 44 -9.08 9.85 17.02
CA LEU A 44 -10.03 9.95 15.90
C LEU A 44 -9.25 9.76 14.60
N GLN A 45 -9.75 8.94 13.67
CA GLN A 45 -9.09 8.73 12.38
C GLN A 45 -9.83 9.41 11.24
N ILE A 46 -9.09 9.97 10.29
CA ILE A 46 -9.61 10.36 8.97
C ILE A 46 -9.07 9.37 7.95
N VAL A 47 -9.98 8.64 7.30
CA VAL A 47 -9.71 7.45 6.48
C VAL A 47 -10.53 7.46 5.20
N GLY A 48 -10.31 6.49 4.32
CA GLY A 48 -11.07 6.28 3.08
C GLY A 48 -10.34 6.79 1.84
N ASP A 49 -11.07 7.47 0.96
CA ASP A 49 -10.61 7.91 -0.36
C ASP A 49 -9.81 9.23 -0.29
N ILE A 50 -8.69 9.19 0.43
CA ILE A 50 -7.81 10.32 0.74
C ILE A 50 -6.35 9.99 0.41
N GLU A 51 -5.54 11.02 0.14
CA GLU A 51 -4.09 10.85 0.02
C GLU A 51 -3.43 10.63 1.39
N ASN A 52 -3.79 11.47 2.37
CA ASN A 52 -3.16 11.51 3.69
C ASN A 52 -4.14 11.08 4.78
N ALA A 53 -3.96 9.88 5.30
CA ALA A 53 -4.66 9.47 6.50
C ALA A 53 -4.20 10.28 7.73
N LEU A 54 -5.13 10.63 8.61
CA LEU A 54 -4.86 11.46 9.79
C LEU A 54 -5.29 10.75 11.07
N ASP A 55 -4.42 10.77 12.08
CA ASP A 55 -4.74 10.35 13.45
C ASP A 55 -4.77 11.60 14.35
N ILE A 56 -5.97 11.98 14.82
CA ILE A 56 -6.17 13.14 15.68
C ILE A 56 -6.23 12.67 17.13
N ARG A 57 -5.23 13.06 17.93
CA ARG A 57 -5.09 12.69 19.36
C ARG A 57 -5.34 13.85 20.32
N GLY A 58 -5.74 14.99 19.78
CA GLY A 58 -5.97 16.22 20.49
C GLY A 58 -6.20 17.36 19.49
N VAL A 59 -6.63 18.50 20.02
CA VAL A 59 -6.88 19.72 19.23
C VAL A 59 -5.65 20.64 19.14
N GLU A 60 -4.55 20.26 19.80
CA GLU A 60 -3.29 21.01 19.85
C GLU A 60 -2.59 21.01 18.48
N GLY A 61 -2.24 22.19 17.96
CA GLY A 61 -1.59 22.35 16.66
C GLY A 61 -2.54 22.47 15.47
N LEU A 62 -3.85 22.41 15.70
CA LEU A 62 -4.89 22.73 14.72
C LEU A 62 -5.32 24.20 14.88
N ASP A 63 -5.86 24.80 13.81
CA ASP A 63 -6.40 26.16 13.88
C ASP A 63 -7.74 26.16 14.61
N LEU A 64 -7.71 26.46 15.91
CA LEU A 64 -8.87 26.36 16.78
C LEU A 64 -9.70 27.64 16.74
N GLN A 65 -10.99 27.43 16.49
CA GLN A 65 -12.01 28.47 16.52
C GLN A 65 -12.86 28.30 17.78
N THR A 66 -13.31 29.42 18.34
CA THR A 66 -14.26 29.41 19.45
C THR A 66 -15.66 29.50 18.86
N ILE A 67 -16.47 28.45 19.06
CA ILE A 67 -17.83 28.36 18.55
C ILE A 67 -18.83 28.30 19.71
N THR A 68 -20.04 28.82 19.48
CA THR A 68 -21.15 28.72 20.44
C THR A 68 -22.17 27.72 19.89
N TYR A 69 -22.47 26.67 20.66
CA TYR A 69 -23.43 25.62 20.28
C TYR A 69 -24.39 25.35 21.44
N GLY A 70 -25.64 25.81 21.30
CA GLY A 70 -26.57 25.91 22.42
C GLY A 70 -26.01 26.85 23.49
N ASP A 71 -26.02 26.39 24.74
CA ASP A 71 -25.48 27.14 25.89
C ASP A 71 -23.98 26.92 26.13
N ARG A 72 -23.29 26.23 25.21
CA ARG A 72 -21.88 25.83 25.37
C ARG A 72 -20.98 26.67 24.46
N THR A 73 -19.85 27.11 25.00
CA THR A 73 -18.74 27.66 24.24
C THR A 73 -17.65 26.59 24.11
N LEU A 74 -17.29 26.24 22.89
CA LEU A 74 -16.37 25.14 22.59
C LEU A 74 -15.21 25.63 21.73
N HIS A 75 -14.04 25.02 21.92
CA HIS A 75 -12.92 25.12 20.99
C HIS A 75 -13.03 23.98 19.98
N ALA A 76 -13.09 24.34 18.70
CA ALA A 76 -13.33 23.38 17.64
C ALA A 76 -12.47 23.70 16.42
N VAL A 77 -12.23 22.69 15.58
CA VAL A 77 -11.54 22.81 14.29
C VAL A 77 -12.54 22.63 13.16
N SER A 78 -12.33 23.34 12.05
CA SER A 78 -13.14 23.15 10.85
C SER A 78 -12.92 21.77 10.24
N ILE A 79 -14.01 21.05 9.93
CA ILE A 79 -13.91 19.75 9.25
C ILE A 79 -13.41 19.94 7.82
N ASP A 80 -13.80 21.03 7.15
CA ASP A 80 -13.32 21.36 5.81
C ASP A 80 -11.78 21.55 5.78
N GLU A 81 -11.20 22.16 6.82
CA GLU A 81 -9.74 22.28 6.95
C GLU A 81 -9.06 20.93 7.16
N LEU A 82 -9.63 20.08 8.01
CA LEU A 82 -9.12 18.72 8.21
C LEU A 82 -9.14 17.91 6.91
N LEU A 83 -10.21 18.03 6.11
CA LEU A 83 -10.30 17.37 4.81
C LEU A 83 -9.29 17.96 3.82
N LYS A 84 -9.04 19.28 3.81
CA LYS A 84 -7.97 19.86 2.97
C LYS A 84 -6.59 19.28 3.29
N ILE A 85 -6.31 18.98 4.56
CA ILE A 85 -5.07 18.31 4.97
C ILE A 85 -5.06 16.84 4.50
N ALA A 86 -6.19 16.15 4.67
CA ALA A 86 -6.34 14.75 4.26
C ALA A 86 -6.25 14.58 2.73
N LYS A 87 -6.62 15.61 1.96
CA LYS A 87 -6.69 15.64 0.50
C LYS A 87 -7.54 14.48 -0.07
N PRO A 88 -8.88 14.59 -0.02
CA PRO A 88 -9.77 13.70 -0.74
C PRO A 88 -9.36 13.58 -2.21
N ARG A 89 -9.40 12.36 -2.73
CA ARG A 89 -8.99 12.08 -4.12
C ARG A 89 -9.92 12.67 -5.16
N SER A 90 -11.18 12.91 -4.78
CA SER A 90 -12.20 13.54 -5.63
C SER A 90 -13.24 14.25 -4.77
N ARG A 91 -14.28 14.81 -5.43
CA ARG A 91 -15.53 15.11 -4.74
C ARG A 91 -16.02 13.86 -4.02
N SER A 92 -16.35 14.04 -2.74
CA SER A 92 -16.63 12.95 -1.82
C SER A 92 -17.83 13.29 -0.95
N ASP A 93 -18.47 12.25 -0.42
CA ASP A 93 -19.24 12.38 0.81
C ASP A 93 -18.32 12.09 2.00
N VAL A 94 -18.77 12.51 3.18
CA VAL A 94 -18.14 12.17 4.45
C VAL A 94 -19.11 11.37 5.29
N ILE A 95 -18.62 10.28 5.87
CA ILE A 95 -19.34 9.49 6.86
C ILE A 95 -18.69 9.70 8.22
N TYR A 96 -19.45 10.24 9.15
CA TYR A 96 -19.10 10.31 10.56
C TYR A 96 -19.48 8.98 11.21
N SER A 97 -18.51 8.23 11.70
CA SER A 97 -18.71 6.89 12.26
C SER A 97 -18.40 6.88 13.76
N ALA A 98 -19.38 6.42 14.55
CA ALA A 98 -19.28 6.12 15.97
C ALA A 98 -19.65 4.64 16.20
N PRO A 99 -19.43 4.07 17.41
CA PRO A 99 -19.62 2.64 17.66
C PRO A 99 -21.01 2.09 17.32
N ASP A 100 -22.05 2.91 17.46
CA ASP A 100 -23.45 2.51 17.40
C ASP A 100 -24.25 3.16 16.25
N LEU A 101 -23.70 4.19 15.61
CA LEU A 101 -24.38 4.92 14.54
C LEU A 101 -23.39 5.64 13.63
N ALA A 102 -23.86 5.96 12.42
CA ALA A 102 -23.13 6.77 11.48
C ALA A 102 -24.05 7.79 10.79
N ALA A 103 -23.49 8.91 10.37
CA ALA A 103 -24.17 9.91 9.55
C ALA A 103 -23.36 10.22 8.29
N ARG A 104 -24.04 10.33 7.15
CA ARG A 104 -23.45 10.69 5.86
C ARG A 104 -23.85 12.12 5.49
N VAL A 105 -22.89 12.92 5.05
CA VAL A 105 -23.07 14.31 4.60
C VAL A 105 -22.25 14.58 3.34
N ASP A 106 -22.71 15.48 2.47
CA ASP A 106 -21.96 15.92 1.29
C ASP A 106 -20.78 16.80 1.75
N ALA A 107 -19.55 16.44 1.35
CA ALA A 107 -18.34 17.16 1.78
C ALA A 107 -18.31 18.62 1.32
N SER A 108 -19.02 18.95 0.22
CA SER A 108 -19.10 20.33 -0.29
C SER A 108 -19.95 21.27 0.57
N LEU A 109 -20.71 20.71 1.53
CA LEU A 109 -21.61 21.45 2.41
C LEU A 109 -21.09 21.52 3.86
N LEU A 110 -19.76 21.48 4.05
CA LEU A 110 -19.13 21.42 5.38
C LEU A 110 -18.64 22.77 5.93
N ALA A 111 -18.98 23.88 5.27
CA ALA A 111 -18.48 25.22 5.63
C ALA A 111 -18.71 25.58 7.11
N ASN A 112 -19.86 25.21 7.68
CA ASN A 112 -20.19 25.41 9.10
C ASN A 112 -20.26 24.06 9.85
N SER A 113 -19.29 23.18 9.60
CA SER A 113 -19.17 21.87 10.26
C SER A 113 -17.85 21.79 11.02
N TYR A 114 -17.94 21.48 12.31
CA TYR A 114 -16.82 21.58 13.24
C TYR A 114 -16.62 20.30 14.02
N LEU A 115 -15.37 20.00 14.35
CA LEU A 115 -14.98 18.92 15.23
C LEU A 115 -14.52 19.50 16.57
N ALA A 116 -15.12 19.03 17.66
CA ALA A 116 -14.73 19.40 19.02
C ALA A 116 -14.47 18.15 19.86
N PHE A 117 -13.71 18.31 20.95
CA PHE A 117 -13.56 17.28 21.97
C PHE A 117 -14.09 17.79 23.31
N THR A 118 -14.99 17.02 23.93
CA THR A 118 -15.46 17.31 25.29
C THR A 118 -15.38 16.06 26.18
N PRO A 119 -15.15 16.19 27.50
CA PRO A 119 -15.11 15.03 28.40
C PRO A 119 -16.42 14.22 28.42
N GLU A 120 -17.55 14.88 28.18
CA GLU A 120 -18.88 14.24 28.19
C GLU A 120 -19.18 13.48 26.89
N ASN A 121 -18.91 14.09 25.74
CA ASN A 121 -19.29 13.52 24.44
C ASN A 121 -18.13 12.82 23.72
N GLY A 122 -16.89 12.95 24.20
CA GLY A 122 -15.70 12.58 23.43
C GLY A 122 -15.52 13.49 22.21
N TRP A 123 -15.02 12.94 21.10
CA TRP A 123 -15.05 13.61 19.81
C TRP A 123 -16.50 13.79 19.36
N GLU A 124 -16.90 15.01 19.05
CA GLU A 124 -18.22 15.32 18.53
C GLU A 124 -18.15 16.21 17.30
N VAL A 125 -19.00 15.89 16.32
CA VAL A 125 -19.25 16.73 15.16
C VAL A 125 -20.40 17.67 15.45
N LEU A 126 -20.23 18.93 15.09
CA LEU A 126 -21.20 20.00 15.23
C LEU A 126 -21.46 20.59 13.85
N ASN A 127 -22.56 20.15 13.24
CA ASN A 127 -23.02 20.63 11.94
C ASN A 127 -24.15 21.64 12.17
N PHE A 128 -23.93 22.88 11.75
CA PHE A 128 -24.92 23.95 11.90
C PHE A 128 -25.91 24.01 10.73
N ASP A 129 -25.48 23.55 9.54
CA ASP A 129 -26.28 23.59 8.31
C ASP A 129 -26.94 22.24 7.97
N HIS A 130 -26.79 21.23 8.83
CA HIS A 130 -27.32 19.88 8.63
C HIS A 130 -28.32 19.51 9.73
N PRO A 131 -29.20 18.50 9.50
CA PRO A 131 -30.12 18.02 10.54
C PRO A 131 -29.37 17.60 11.80
N THR A 132 -29.95 17.81 12.98
CA THR A 132 -29.32 17.49 14.27
C THR A 132 -28.90 16.02 14.42
N SER A 133 -29.49 15.12 13.63
CA SER A 133 -29.10 13.71 13.56
C SER A 133 -27.71 13.47 12.97
N SER A 134 -27.10 14.45 12.30
CA SER A 134 -25.71 14.36 11.82
C SER A 134 -24.67 14.78 12.86
N ASN A 135 -25.10 15.30 14.02
CA ASN A 135 -24.20 15.71 15.10
C ASN A 135 -23.80 14.48 15.92
N ILE A 136 -22.83 13.75 15.40
CA ILE A 136 -22.34 12.49 15.97
C ILE A 136 -21.42 12.76 17.15
N LYS A 137 -21.64 12.03 18.25
CA LYS A 137 -20.81 12.04 19.47
C LYS A 137 -20.02 10.74 19.55
N ARG A 138 -18.95 10.72 20.35
CA ARG A 138 -18.03 9.57 20.50
C ARG A 138 -17.51 9.10 19.14
N LEU A 139 -17.21 10.06 18.27
CA LEU A 139 -16.73 9.82 16.92
C LEU A 139 -15.40 9.05 16.96
N GLU A 140 -15.31 7.99 16.16
CA GLU A 140 -14.10 7.18 16.01
C GLU A 140 -13.43 7.41 14.66
N GLN A 141 -14.24 7.65 13.62
CA GLN A 141 -13.74 7.87 12.26
C GLN A 141 -14.52 8.93 11.48
N ILE A 142 -13.80 9.64 10.61
CA ILE A 142 -14.33 10.43 9.51
C ILE A 142 -13.88 9.73 8.22
N ILE A 143 -14.83 9.16 7.49
CA ILE A 143 -14.56 8.35 6.30
C ILE A 143 -14.90 9.19 5.07
N ALA A 144 -13.92 9.52 4.24
CA ALA A 144 -14.15 10.12 2.94
C ALA A 144 -14.52 9.03 1.92
N VAL A 145 -15.64 9.23 1.22
CA VAL A 145 -16.13 8.30 0.18
C VAL A 145 -16.27 9.05 -1.12
N ALA A 146 -15.36 8.79 -2.05
CA ALA A 146 -15.33 9.42 -3.36
C ALA A 146 -16.56 9.05 -4.20
N HIS A 147 -17.09 10.02 -4.95
CA HIS A 147 -18.14 9.76 -5.95
C HIS A 147 -17.57 9.11 -7.21
N GLU A 148 -16.38 9.53 -7.61
CA GLU A 148 -15.67 9.05 -8.79
C GLU A 148 -14.18 8.95 -8.48
N LEU A 149 -13.54 7.85 -8.90
CA LEU A 149 -12.10 7.65 -8.71
C LEU A 149 -11.40 7.29 -10.01
N GLU A 150 -10.13 7.63 -10.12
CA GLU A 150 -9.26 7.06 -11.15
C GLU A 150 -9.08 5.55 -10.92
N TRP A 151 -8.75 4.80 -11.97
CA TRP A 151 -8.58 3.34 -11.89
C TRP A 151 -7.53 2.91 -10.87
N ASP A 152 -6.45 3.68 -10.75
CA ASP A 152 -5.34 3.37 -9.82
C ASP A 152 -5.73 3.50 -8.35
N ASP A 153 -6.86 4.16 -8.06
CA ASP A 153 -7.38 4.40 -6.71
C ASP A 153 -8.52 3.45 -6.33
N ARG A 154 -8.82 2.49 -7.21
CA ARG A 154 -9.84 1.46 -7.01
C ARG A 154 -9.18 0.10 -6.81
N ILE A 155 -9.87 -0.76 -6.07
CA ILE A 155 -9.60 -2.20 -6.09
C ILE A 155 -10.52 -2.80 -7.13
N THR A 156 -9.95 -3.42 -8.15
CA THR A 156 -10.73 -4.00 -9.27
C THR A 156 -10.78 -5.51 -9.16
N ILE A 157 -11.98 -6.08 -9.34
CA ILE A 157 -12.18 -7.52 -9.45
C ILE A 157 -12.51 -7.84 -10.89
N ILE A 158 -11.72 -8.72 -11.50
CA ILE A 158 -11.88 -9.10 -12.91
C ILE A 158 -11.97 -10.61 -13.06
N SER A 159 -12.65 -11.04 -14.11
CA SER A 159 -12.55 -12.38 -14.67
C SER A 159 -11.76 -12.33 -15.98
N PRO A 160 -11.49 -13.47 -16.61
CA PRO A 160 -10.87 -13.49 -17.93
C PRO A 160 -11.74 -12.89 -19.06
N ILE A 161 -13.01 -12.56 -18.80
CA ILE A 161 -13.96 -12.08 -19.82
C ILE A 161 -14.55 -10.70 -19.51
N GLU A 162 -14.54 -10.26 -18.25
CA GLU A 162 -15.17 -9.00 -17.86
C GLU A 162 -14.61 -8.41 -16.56
N ASN A 163 -14.88 -7.13 -16.35
CA ASN A 163 -14.72 -6.47 -15.06
C ASN A 163 -15.95 -6.77 -14.21
N ILE A 164 -15.77 -7.44 -13.08
CA ILE A 164 -16.86 -7.91 -12.22
C ILE A 164 -17.32 -6.79 -11.30
N ALA A 165 -16.38 -6.17 -10.60
CA ALA A 165 -16.67 -5.16 -9.59
C ALA A 165 -15.46 -4.24 -9.38
N TYR A 166 -15.71 -3.08 -8.78
CA TYR A 166 -14.68 -2.23 -8.24
C TYR A 166 -15.12 -1.65 -6.90
N PHE A 167 -14.16 -1.40 -6.03
CA PHE A 167 -14.41 -0.83 -4.70
C PHE A 167 -13.41 0.30 -4.44
N SER A 168 -13.91 1.39 -3.84
CA SER A 168 -13.04 2.40 -3.25
C SER A 168 -12.68 2.04 -1.81
N ILE A 169 -11.60 2.64 -1.29
CA ILE A 169 -11.20 2.43 0.10
C ILE A 169 -12.25 3.00 1.04
N GLY A 170 -12.81 4.17 0.71
CA GLY A 170 -13.92 4.78 1.44
C GLY A 170 -15.16 3.90 1.50
N GLN A 171 -15.53 3.26 0.38
CA GLN A 171 -16.65 2.32 0.34
C GLN A 171 -16.43 1.11 1.25
N LEU A 172 -15.21 0.57 1.28
CA LEU A 172 -14.88 -0.55 2.18
C LEU A 172 -14.91 -0.14 3.65
N HIS A 173 -14.40 1.05 3.98
CA HIS A 173 -14.53 1.60 5.34
C HIS A 173 -15.99 1.86 5.75
N ALA A 174 -16.87 2.15 4.79
CA ALA A 174 -18.30 2.34 5.02
C ALA A 174 -19.12 1.04 5.03
N SER A 175 -18.50 -0.11 4.72
CA SER A 175 -19.17 -1.39 4.59
C SER A 175 -19.16 -2.22 5.88
N SER A 176 -19.80 -3.40 5.86
CA SER A 176 -19.71 -4.35 6.98
C SER A 176 -18.30 -4.92 7.08
N GLN A 177 -17.72 -4.88 8.27
CA GLN A 177 -16.34 -5.28 8.53
C GLN A 177 -16.25 -6.33 9.63
N TYR A 178 -15.23 -7.17 9.53
CA TYR A 178 -14.80 -8.04 10.60
C TYR A 178 -13.62 -7.42 11.33
N VAL A 179 -13.45 -7.79 12.60
CA VAL A 179 -12.24 -7.45 13.35
C VAL A 179 -11.27 -8.61 13.28
N HIS A 180 -10.16 -8.42 12.56
CA HIS A 180 -9.03 -9.33 12.56
C HIS A 180 -8.13 -9.08 13.78
N TRP A 181 -7.75 -10.15 14.47
CA TRP A 181 -6.88 -10.11 15.63
C TRP A 181 -5.53 -10.72 15.29
N GLU A 182 -4.52 -9.87 15.14
CA GLU A 182 -3.15 -10.29 14.86
C GLU A 182 -2.38 -10.43 16.17
N TYR A 183 -1.76 -11.59 16.41
CA TYR A 183 -0.96 -11.83 17.61
C TYR A 183 0.42 -11.14 17.53
N ASN A 184 0.73 -10.30 18.52
CA ASN A 184 1.99 -9.54 18.59
C ASN A 184 3.04 -10.13 19.54
N GLY A 185 2.73 -11.24 20.21
CA GLY A 185 3.61 -11.86 21.19
C GLY A 185 3.01 -11.95 22.58
N SER A 186 3.76 -12.62 23.46
CA SER A 186 3.39 -12.82 24.86
C SER A 186 4.57 -12.50 25.76
N ALA A 187 4.28 -11.90 26.90
CA ALA A 187 5.24 -11.69 27.97
C ALA A 187 4.81 -12.48 29.20
N THR A 188 5.77 -13.11 29.89
CA THR A 188 5.53 -13.79 31.16
C THR A 188 6.34 -13.10 32.25
N PHE A 189 5.66 -12.68 33.31
CA PHE A 189 6.27 -12.14 34.52
C PHE A 189 6.02 -13.11 35.68
N THR A 190 7.07 -13.50 36.39
CA THR A 190 6.94 -14.42 37.54
C THR A 190 6.99 -13.64 38.84
N HIS A 191 5.95 -13.77 39.67
CA HIS A 191 5.90 -13.23 41.02
C HIS A 191 5.54 -14.34 42.00
N ASP A 192 6.35 -14.51 43.06
CA ASP A 192 6.16 -15.52 44.09
C ASP A 192 5.82 -16.92 43.56
N THR A 193 6.65 -17.42 42.64
CA THR A 193 6.53 -18.73 41.96
C THR A 193 5.32 -18.91 41.02
N VAL A 194 4.46 -17.89 40.89
CA VAL A 194 3.35 -17.88 39.92
C VAL A 194 3.77 -17.10 38.67
N GLY A 195 3.69 -17.74 37.50
CA GLY A 195 3.90 -17.10 36.20
C GLY A 195 2.61 -16.44 35.70
N TYR A 196 2.66 -15.14 35.44
CA TYR A 196 1.58 -14.37 34.82
C TYR A 196 1.94 -14.13 33.35
N THR A 197 1.21 -14.77 32.44
CA THR A 197 1.40 -14.58 31.00
C THR A 197 0.34 -13.65 30.45
N SER A 198 0.77 -12.63 29.72
CA SER A 198 -0.10 -11.76 28.91
C SER A 198 0.25 -11.91 27.43
N SER A 199 -0.79 -11.87 26.60
CA SER A 199 -0.67 -11.92 25.14
C SER A 199 -1.24 -10.62 24.57
N VAL A 200 -0.52 -10.01 23.64
CA VAL A 200 -0.91 -8.76 23.00
C VAL A 200 -1.39 -9.05 21.58
N TYR A 201 -2.47 -8.40 21.18
CA TYR A 201 -3.03 -8.51 19.85
C TYR A 201 -3.25 -7.12 19.24
N THR A 202 -2.97 -6.97 17.94
CA THR A 202 -3.42 -5.82 17.14
C THR A 202 -4.80 -6.14 16.57
N LYS A 203 -5.73 -5.19 16.67
CA LYS A 203 -7.01 -5.27 15.96
C LYS A 203 -6.90 -4.52 14.65
N SER A 204 -7.37 -5.12 13.55
CA SER A 204 -7.49 -4.45 12.27
C SER A 204 -8.88 -4.71 11.67
N PRO A 205 -9.57 -3.68 11.14
CA PRO A 205 -10.76 -3.90 10.34
C PRO A 205 -10.39 -4.70 9.08
N ALA A 206 -11.27 -5.61 8.68
CA ALA A 206 -11.00 -6.53 7.58
C ALA A 206 -12.27 -6.90 6.83
N VAL A 207 -12.09 -7.24 5.55
CA VAL A 207 -13.11 -7.84 4.69
C VAL A 207 -12.58 -9.15 4.11
N THR A 208 -13.49 -10.04 3.73
CA THR A 208 -13.18 -11.33 3.12
C THR A 208 -13.38 -11.27 1.61
N LEU A 209 -12.90 -12.30 0.89
CA LEU A 209 -13.17 -12.40 -0.54
C LEU A 209 -14.68 -12.58 -0.82
N SER A 210 -15.41 -13.29 0.05
CA SER A 210 -16.86 -13.46 -0.09
C SER A 210 -17.62 -12.14 0.02
N ASP A 211 -17.16 -11.20 0.86
CA ASP A 211 -17.77 -9.87 0.96
C ASP A 211 -17.57 -9.05 -0.33
N LEU A 212 -16.45 -9.29 -1.03
CA LEU A 212 -16.04 -8.54 -2.22
C LEU A 212 -16.58 -9.14 -3.53
N ALA A 213 -16.59 -10.47 -3.63
CA ALA A 213 -16.88 -11.21 -4.88
C ALA A 213 -18.06 -12.19 -4.75
N GLY A 214 -18.66 -12.32 -3.57
CA GLY A 214 -19.72 -13.31 -3.30
C GLY A 214 -19.20 -14.75 -3.15
N GLU A 215 -20.14 -15.68 -2.95
CA GLU A 215 -19.90 -17.10 -2.70
C GLU A 215 -19.83 -17.97 -3.99
N ALA A 216 -19.43 -17.39 -5.12
CA ALA A 216 -19.38 -18.12 -6.39
C ALA A 216 -18.19 -19.11 -6.46
N ASP A 217 -18.20 -20.04 -7.44
CA ASP A 217 -16.98 -20.79 -7.78
C ASP A 217 -15.96 -19.82 -8.39
N LEU A 218 -14.97 -19.44 -7.59
CA LEU A 218 -13.98 -18.43 -7.96
C LEU A 218 -12.82 -19.00 -8.77
N GLY A 219 -12.75 -20.33 -8.93
CA GLY A 219 -11.63 -21.03 -9.52
C GLY A 219 -10.29 -20.66 -8.86
N ARG A 220 -9.24 -20.52 -9.68
CA ARG A 220 -7.95 -20.01 -9.19
C ARG A 220 -8.01 -18.48 -9.05
N VAL A 221 -7.87 -17.99 -7.82
CA VAL A 221 -7.88 -16.55 -7.55
C VAL A 221 -6.46 -16.02 -7.32
N LEU A 222 -6.12 -14.89 -7.96
CA LEU A 222 -4.91 -14.12 -7.68
C LEU A 222 -5.25 -12.79 -7.04
N VAL A 223 -4.48 -12.42 -6.02
CA VAL A 223 -4.47 -11.07 -5.44
C VAL A 223 -3.20 -10.37 -5.92
N VAL A 224 -3.36 -9.15 -6.43
CA VAL A 224 -2.30 -8.34 -7.04
C VAL A 224 -2.09 -7.08 -6.23
N GLY A 225 -0.86 -6.85 -5.78
CA GLY A 225 -0.46 -5.67 -5.01
C GLY A 225 0.02 -4.51 -5.85
N GLY A 226 0.23 -3.38 -5.18
CA GLY A 226 0.60 -2.11 -5.82
C GLY A 226 2.01 -2.13 -6.43
N SER A 227 2.87 -3.06 -6.01
CA SER A 227 4.20 -3.25 -6.60
C SER A 227 4.27 -4.34 -7.66
N GLY A 228 3.13 -4.88 -8.07
CA GLY A 228 3.06 -5.98 -9.05
C GLY A 228 3.33 -7.35 -8.43
N GLU A 229 3.48 -7.43 -7.11
CA GLU A 229 3.55 -8.70 -6.40
C GLU A 229 2.20 -9.42 -6.51
N MET A 230 2.24 -10.75 -6.66
CA MET A 230 1.04 -11.57 -6.82
C MET A 230 1.03 -12.73 -5.83
N ALA A 231 -0.15 -13.03 -5.32
CA ALA A 231 -0.37 -14.18 -4.45
C ALA A 231 -1.59 -14.97 -4.89
N VAL A 232 -1.46 -16.30 -4.94
CA VAL A 232 -2.61 -17.19 -5.07
C VAL A 232 -3.41 -17.14 -3.76
N TYR A 233 -4.68 -16.79 -3.86
CA TYR A 233 -5.60 -16.83 -2.74
C TYR A 233 -5.95 -18.29 -2.42
N LYS A 234 -5.74 -18.69 -1.16
CA LYS A 234 -6.10 -20.00 -0.63
C LYS A 234 -6.82 -19.88 0.72
N GLY A 235 -7.45 -18.73 0.96
CA GLY A 235 -7.88 -18.28 2.29
C GLY A 235 -7.05 -17.09 2.77
N GLY A 236 -7.62 -16.32 3.69
CA GLY A 236 -7.02 -15.09 4.22
C GLY A 236 -8.02 -13.93 4.29
N MET A 237 -7.51 -12.76 4.64
CA MET A 237 -8.31 -11.55 4.85
C MET A 237 -7.67 -10.32 4.19
N PHE A 238 -8.53 -9.40 3.75
CA PHE A 238 -8.16 -8.09 3.26
C PHE A 238 -8.24 -7.11 4.43
N LEU A 239 -7.08 -6.69 4.94
CA LEU A 239 -6.98 -5.74 6.05
C LEU A 239 -7.18 -4.32 5.52
N LEU A 240 -8.19 -3.64 6.05
CA LEU A 240 -8.45 -2.24 5.73
C LEU A 240 -7.43 -1.38 6.46
N ARG A 241 -6.56 -0.73 5.69
CA ARG A 241 -5.67 0.32 6.17
C ARG A 241 -6.37 1.67 5.98
N PRO A 242 -5.89 2.74 6.61
CA PRO A 242 -6.56 4.03 6.54
C PRO A 242 -6.87 4.55 5.12
N ASN A 243 -6.01 4.27 4.13
CA ASN A 243 -6.18 4.74 2.75
C ASN A 243 -5.77 3.70 1.68
N HIS A 244 -5.66 2.43 2.06
CA HIS A 244 -5.37 1.31 1.16
C HIS A 244 -5.85 -0.01 1.78
N VAL A 245 -5.74 -1.10 1.05
CA VAL A 245 -6.01 -2.45 1.55
C VAL A 245 -4.77 -3.31 1.40
N ASP A 246 -4.48 -4.11 2.41
CA ASP A 246 -3.48 -5.16 2.32
C ASP A 246 -4.16 -6.53 2.35
N PHE A 247 -3.54 -7.56 1.77
CA PHE A 247 -4.03 -8.93 1.84
C PHE A 247 -3.07 -9.84 2.59
N VAL A 248 -3.57 -10.44 3.67
CA VAL A 248 -2.87 -11.45 4.48
C VAL A 248 -3.41 -12.82 4.13
N ALA A 249 -2.58 -13.62 3.48
CA ALA A 249 -2.92 -14.99 3.12
C ALA A 249 -2.87 -15.91 4.34
N GLU A 250 -3.82 -16.84 4.43
CA GLU A 250 -3.85 -17.85 5.48
C GLU A 250 -2.60 -18.75 5.43
N GLY A 251 -1.98 -18.98 6.58
CA GLY A 251 -0.81 -19.87 6.71
C GLY A 251 0.47 -19.37 6.01
N ARG A 252 0.48 -18.18 5.41
CA ARG A 252 1.67 -17.61 4.76
C ARG A 252 2.33 -16.55 5.64
N ARG A 253 3.66 -16.59 5.68
CA ARG A 253 4.46 -15.49 6.24
C ARG A 253 4.62 -14.42 5.15
N GLY A 254 3.91 -13.31 5.27
CA GLY A 254 3.94 -12.20 4.31
C GLY A 254 2.57 -11.66 3.96
N MET A 255 2.55 -10.53 3.25
CA MET A 255 1.34 -9.77 2.93
C MET A 255 1.51 -9.16 1.55
N VAL A 256 0.46 -9.20 0.73
CA VAL A 256 0.38 -8.41 -0.51
C VAL A 256 -0.06 -7.01 -0.11
N LYS A 257 0.73 -5.99 -0.42
CA LYS A 257 0.50 -4.64 0.07
C LYS A 257 -0.24 -3.82 -0.96
N ASN A 258 -1.07 -2.89 -0.49
CA ASN A 258 -1.76 -1.93 -1.35
C ASN A 258 -2.43 -2.63 -2.55
N VAL A 259 -3.31 -3.58 -2.26
CA VAL A 259 -4.02 -4.41 -3.24
C VAL A 259 -4.65 -3.51 -4.30
N LYS A 260 -4.39 -3.84 -5.57
CA LYS A 260 -4.94 -3.13 -6.75
C LYS A 260 -5.94 -3.98 -7.52
N GLY A 261 -5.76 -5.29 -7.50
CA GLY A 261 -6.59 -6.19 -8.28
C GLY A 261 -6.81 -7.54 -7.62
N ILE A 262 -7.98 -8.11 -7.90
CA ILE A 262 -8.31 -9.50 -7.63
C ILE A 262 -8.74 -10.13 -8.96
N ILE A 263 -8.07 -11.20 -9.37
CA ILE A 263 -8.31 -11.88 -10.64
C ILE A 263 -8.93 -13.24 -10.33
N LEU A 264 -10.21 -13.39 -10.67
CA LEU A 264 -10.93 -14.66 -10.56
C LEU A 264 -10.61 -15.53 -11.78
N ILE A 265 -10.69 -16.85 -11.61
CA ILE A 265 -10.48 -17.82 -12.71
C ILE A 265 -9.17 -17.52 -13.47
N SER A 266 -8.13 -17.11 -12.73
CA SER A 266 -6.87 -16.67 -13.30
C SER A 266 -6.19 -17.81 -14.07
N PRO A 267 -5.65 -17.55 -15.26
CA PRO A 267 -4.74 -18.48 -15.94
C PRO A 267 -3.60 -18.90 -15.02
N VAL A 268 -3.15 -20.15 -15.18
CA VAL A 268 -1.97 -20.66 -14.45
C VAL A 268 -0.69 -20.10 -15.04
N SER A 269 -0.66 -19.90 -16.36
CA SER A 269 0.50 -19.40 -17.10
C SER A 269 0.59 -17.89 -17.14
N SER A 270 1.81 -17.41 -17.29
CA SER A 270 2.20 -15.99 -17.28
C SER A 270 3.04 -15.68 -18.52
N ASN A 271 3.08 -14.42 -18.94
CA ASN A 271 3.99 -13.97 -19.99
C ASN A 271 5.47 -14.18 -19.63
N SER A 272 5.79 -14.28 -18.34
CA SER A 272 7.12 -14.66 -17.84
C SER A 272 7.54 -16.08 -18.22
N ASP A 273 6.58 -16.97 -18.52
CA ASP A 273 6.88 -18.35 -18.92
C ASP A 273 7.69 -18.40 -20.23
N ALA A 274 7.58 -17.36 -21.08
CA ALA A 274 8.34 -17.23 -22.32
C ALA A 274 9.87 -17.29 -22.09
N PHE A 275 10.37 -16.75 -20.97
CA PHE A 275 11.78 -16.85 -20.59
C PHE A 275 12.18 -18.32 -20.37
N HIS A 276 11.40 -19.04 -19.56
CA HIS A 276 11.69 -20.43 -19.21
C HIS A 276 11.57 -21.36 -20.41
N ASP A 277 10.56 -21.14 -21.27
CA ASP A 277 10.38 -21.88 -22.51
C ASP A 277 11.55 -21.65 -23.48
N ALA A 278 12.00 -20.40 -23.62
CA ALA A 278 13.16 -20.08 -24.44
C ALA A 278 14.42 -20.80 -23.95
N LEU A 279 14.70 -20.75 -22.64
CA LEU A 279 15.84 -21.45 -22.06
C LEU A 279 15.76 -22.97 -22.24
N HIS A 280 14.57 -23.55 -22.08
CA HIS A 280 14.35 -24.98 -22.29
C HIS A 280 14.75 -25.40 -23.72
N PHE A 281 14.26 -24.67 -24.73
CA PHE A 281 14.57 -25.00 -26.13
C PHE A 281 16.01 -24.69 -26.53
N LEU A 282 16.59 -23.58 -26.05
CA LEU A 282 18.00 -23.24 -26.26
C LEU A 282 18.92 -24.31 -25.65
N GLY A 283 18.59 -24.82 -24.46
CA GLY A 283 19.30 -25.91 -23.79
C GLY A 283 19.24 -27.22 -24.57
N ALA A 284 18.14 -27.47 -25.26
CA ALA A 284 17.98 -28.60 -26.18
C ALA A 284 18.67 -28.39 -27.55
N GLY A 285 19.41 -27.29 -27.74
CA GLY A 285 20.12 -27.00 -28.99
C GLY A 285 19.23 -26.51 -30.12
N ARG A 286 18.01 -26.05 -29.83
CA ARG A 286 17.08 -25.51 -30.83
C ARG A 286 17.19 -24.00 -30.91
N SER A 287 16.98 -23.46 -32.11
CA SER A 287 16.81 -22.01 -32.31
C SER A 287 15.44 -21.57 -31.81
N VAL A 288 15.39 -20.38 -31.22
CA VAL A 288 14.17 -19.78 -30.67
C VAL A 288 13.97 -18.40 -31.30
N LEU A 289 12.74 -18.12 -31.73
CA LEU A 289 12.30 -16.79 -32.15
C LEU A 289 11.18 -16.34 -31.23
N LEU A 290 11.36 -15.21 -30.57
CA LEU A 290 10.35 -14.56 -29.73
C LEU A 290 9.82 -13.34 -30.48
N VAL A 291 8.53 -13.36 -30.81
CA VAL A 291 7.83 -12.22 -31.45
C VAL A 291 6.90 -11.59 -30.43
N ILE A 292 7.14 -10.32 -30.10
CA ILE A 292 6.37 -9.59 -29.09
C ILE A 292 5.51 -8.55 -29.82
N LEU A 293 4.19 -8.74 -29.75
CA LEU A 293 3.22 -7.83 -30.33
C LEU A 293 2.71 -6.87 -29.25
N ASP A 294 3.27 -5.67 -29.17
CA ASP A 294 2.91 -4.69 -28.14
C ASP A 294 1.43 -4.27 -28.28
N GLY A 295 0.72 -4.26 -27.15
CA GLY A 295 -0.70 -3.94 -27.09
C GLY A 295 -1.65 -4.99 -27.71
N PHE A 296 -1.16 -6.16 -28.15
CA PHE A 296 -1.99 -7.22 -28.74
C PHE A 296 -2.44 -8.25 -27.68
N GLY A 297 -3.68 -8.12 -27.22
CA GLY A 297 -4.28 -8.98 -26.21
C GLY A 297 -5.07 -10.17 -26.77
N TYR A 298 -5.40 -11.13 -25.89
CA TYR A 298 -6.10 -12.36 -26.28
C TYR A 298 -7.46 -12.11 -26.95
N HIS A 299 -8.23 -11.12 -26.53
CA HIS A 299 -9.53 -10.81 -27.15
C HIS A 299 -9.38 -10.30 -28.59
N GLN A 300 -8.30 -9.56 -28.88
CA GLN A 300 -7.99 -9.13 -30.25
C GLN A 300 -7.56 -10.31 -31.11
N TYR A 301 -6.76 -11.23 -30.56
CA TYR A 301 -6.42 -12.49 -31.22
C TYR A 301 -7.67 -13.32 -31.56
N ALA A 302 -8.54 -13.56 -30.58
CA ALA A 302 -9.76 -14.35 -30.78
C ALA A 302 -10.66 -13.71 -31.86
N TYR A 303 -10.91 -12.40 -31.75
CA TYR A 303 -11.68 -11.67 -32.75
C TYR A 303 -11.05 -11.77 -34.15
N ALA A 304 -9.75 -11.58 -34.28
CA ALA A 304 -9.07 -11.62 -35.57
C ALA A 304 -8.99 -13.03 -36.16
N SER A 305 -8.86 -14.06 -35.33
CA SER A 305 -8.94 -15.47 -35.73
C SER A 305 -10.34 -15.81 -36.24
N ASP A 306 -11.39 -15.50 -35.48
CA ASP A 306 -12.79 -15.81 -35.81
C ASP A 306 -13.26 -15.14 -37.10
N ASN A 307 -12.67 -13.98 -37.44
CA ASN A 307 -12.96 -13.23 -38.66
C ASN A 307 -11.98 -13.52 -39.82
N GLY A 308 -11.05 -14.46 -39.65
CA GLY A 308 -10.13 -14.88 -40.71
C GLY A 308 -9.03 -13.87 -41.06
N TYR A 309 -8.76 -12.89 -40.20
CA TYR A 309 -7.71 -11.88 -40.41
C TYR A 309 -6.29 -12.43 -40.15
N LEU A 310 -6.16 -13.56 -39.44
CA LEU A 310 -4.87 -14.16 -39.07
C LEU A 310 -4.77 -15.63 -39.55
N PRO A 311 -4.84 -15.90 -40.87
CA PRO A 311 -4.92 -17.27 -41.39
C PRO A 311 -3.70 -18.12 -41.01
N PHE A 312 -2.50 -17.54 -41.01
CA PHE A 312 -1.28 -18.24 -40.60
C PHE A 312 -1.30 -18.61 -39.12
N MET A 313 -1.56 -17.65 -38.22
CA MET A 313 -1.58 -17.92 -36.78
C MET A 313 -2.69 -18.91 -36.40
N SER A 314 -3.86 -18.80 -37.03
CA SER A 314 -4.99 -19.71 -36.80
C SER A 314 -4.65 -21.16 -37.20
N SER A 315 -3.74 -21.35 -38.16
CA SER A 315 -3.28 -22.69 -38.57
C SER A 315 -2.36 -23.37 -37.56
N LEU A 316 -1.80 -22.62 -36.60
CA LEU A 316 -0.91 -23.14 -35.56
C LEU A 316 -1.67 -23.73 -34.35
N GLY A 317 -3.00 -23.60 -34.34
CA GLY A 317 -3.86 -23.99 -33.22
C GLY A 317 -4.29 -22.79 -32.36
N GLU A 318 -5.08 -23.07 -31.33
CA GLU A 318 -5.57 -22.05 -30.41
C GLU A 318 -4.42 -21.49 -29.55
N ALA A 319 -4.25 -20.17 -29.54
CA ALA A 319 -3.29 -19.53 -28.65
C ALA A 319 -3.69 -19.73 -27.18
N GLN A 320 -2.69 -19.96 -26.33
CA GLN A 320 -2.93 -20.05 -24.89
C GLN A 320 -3.12 -18.65 -24.29
N ARG A 321 -4.16 -18.47 -23.47
CA ARG A 321 -4.33 -17.26 -22.66
C ARG A 321 -3.36 -17.28 -21.48
N VAL A 322 -2.60 -16.21 -21.32
CA VAL A 322 -1.65 -16.04 -20.21
C VAL A 322 -1.91 -14.75 -19.45
N LEU A 323 -1.45 -14.70 -18.21
CA LEU A 323 -1.48 -13.49 -17.39
C LEU A 323 -0.30 -12.58 -17.75
N SER A 324 -0.53 -11.26 -17.77
CA SER A 324 0.55 -10.26 -17.83
C SER A 324 0.83 -9.71 -16.43
N VAL A 325 1.76 -8.77 -16.31
CA VAL A 325 2.14 -8.18 -15.02
C VAL A 325 1.35 -6.92 -14.70
N TYR A 326 1.37 -6.54 -13.42
CA TYR A 326 0.82 -5.27 -12.96
C TYR A 326 1.97 -4.30 -12.62
N GLN A 327 1.95 -3.04 -13.08
CA GLN A 327 0.98 -2.45 -14.03
C GLN A 327 1.23 -2.98 -15.46
N PRO A 328 0.20 -3.22 -16.29
CA PRO A 328 0.36 -3.79 -17.63
C PRO A 328 0.84 -2.75 -18.66
N VAL A 329 2.04 -2.23 -18.45
CA VAL A 329 2.73 -1.30 -19.37
C VAL A 329 3.83 -2.03 -20.14
N THR A 330 4.15 -1.54 -21.34
CA THR A 330 5.13 -2.14 -22.26
C THR A 330 6.45 -2.51 -21.56
N ASN A 331 7.04 -1.59 -20.79
CA ASN A 331 8.31 -1.83 -20.10
C ASN A 331 8.24 -3.00 -19.12
N ALA A 332 7.22 -3.03 -18.25
CA ALA A 332 7.07 -4.05 -17.22
C ALA A 332 6.75 -5.42 -17.84
N GLY A 333 5.89 -5.44 -18.85
CA GLY A 333 5.56 -6.65 -19.61
C GLY A 333 6.79 -7.24 -20.30
N LEU A 334 7.54 -6.41 -21.03
CA LEU A 334 8.76 -6.83 -21.73
C LEU A 334 9.85 -7.29 -20.74
N ALA A 335 10.06 -6.56 -19.65
CA ALA A 335 11.01 -6.97 -18.61
C ALA A 335 10.68 -8.34 -18.04
N SER A 336 9.40 -8.62 -17.81
CA SER A 336 8.96 -9.89 -17.24
C SER A 336 9.09 -11.04 -18.24
N ILE A 337 8.81 -10.80 -19.53
CA ILE A 337 9.05 -11.75 -20.63
C ILE A 337 10.55 -12.11 -20.73
N LEU A 338 11.43 -11.11 -20.61
CA LEU A 338 12.87 -11.29 -20.82
C LEU A 338 13.64 -11.75 -19.57
N THR A 339 13.07 -11.67 -18.38
CA THR A 339 13.73 -12.08 -17.12
C THR A 339 13.07 -13.28 -16.45
N GLY A 340 11.86 -13.65 -16.87
CA GLY A 340 11.09 -14.73 -16.25
C GLY A 340 10.53 -14.41 -14.86
N VAL A 341 10.72 -13.19 -14.37
CA VAL A 341 10.27 -12.76 -13.03
C VAL A 341 9.47 -11.47 -13.11
N GLY A 342 8.60 -11.24 -12.11
CA GLY A 342 7.72 -10.08 -12.07
C GLY A 342 8.42 -8.76 -11.70
N PRO A 343 7.69 -7.62 -11.79
CA PRO A 343 8.22 -6.27 -11.57
C PRO A 343 8.96 -6.04 -10.25
N GLU A 344 8.47 -6.63 -9.16
CA GLU A 344 9.12 -6.56 -7.84
C GLU A 344 10.57 -7.08 -7.86
N GLN A 345 10.85 -8.08 -8.71
CA GLN A 345 12.15 -8.74 -8.78
C GLN A 345 13.03 -8.18 -9.91
N ASN A 346 12.45 -7.85 -11.06
CA ASN A 346 13.20 -7.29 -12.19
C ASN A 346 13.42 -5.77 -12.12
N GLY A 347 12.73 -5.06 -11.21
CA GLY A 347 12.91 -3.62 -10.95
C GLY A 347 12.16 -2.69 -11.92
N VAL A 348 11.41 -3.22 -12.89
CA VAL A 348 10.68 -2.45 -13.91
C VAL A 348 9.17 -2.55 -13.66
N MET A 349 8.63 -1.56 -12.95
CA MET A 349 7.24 -1.52 -12.51
C MET A 349 6.37 -0.54 -13.31
N SER A 350 7.01 0.39 -14.02
CA SER A 350 6.35 1.48 -14.74
C SER A 350 7.12 1.84 -16.02
N ARG A 351 6.52 2.74 -16.84
CA ARG A 351 7.16 3.29 -18.04
C ARG A 351 8.43 4.10 -17.75
N ASN A 352 8.61 4.56 -16.51
CA ASN A 352 9.73 5.40 -16.11
C ASN A 352 11.00 4.59 -15.81
N GLN A 353 10.87 3.27 -15.62
CA GLN A 353 11.98 2.37 -15.35
C GLN A 353 12.36 1.63 -16.62
N ARG A 354 13.67 1.57 -16.88
CA ARG A 354 14.23 0.90 -18.07
C ARG A 354 15.38 -0.04 -17.73
N SER A 355 15.98 0.08 -16.54
CA SER A 355 17.10 -0.78 -16.12
C SER A 355 16.59 -1.98 -15.35
N LEU A 356 17.11 -3.16 -15.69
CA LEU A 356 16.82 -4.42 -15.01
C LEU A 356 17.73 -4.58 -13.79
N THR A 357 17.18 -5.16 -12.72
CA THR A 357 17.94 -5.62 -11.53
C THR A 357 18.19 -7.13 -11.54
N SER A 358 17.58 -7.83 -12.50
CA SER A 358 17.71 -9.27 -12.70
C SER A 358 18.40 -9.56 -14.03
N GLN A 359 19.01 -10.74 -14.14
CA GLN A 359 19.59 -11.25 -15.36
C GLN A 359 18.52 -11.39 -16.45
N ASP A 360 18.84 -10.98 -17.69
CA ASP A 360 17.94 -11.17 -18.83
C ASP A 360 18.30 -12.38 -19.70
N LEU A 361 17.37 -12.75 -20.58
CA LEU A 361 17.48 -13.91 -21.46
C LEU A 361 18.74 -13.89 -22.32
N PHE A 362 19.20 -12.71 -22.75
CA PHE A 362 20.37 -12.59 -23.61
C PHE A 362 21.67 -12.84 -22.85
N GLU A 363 21.72 -12.41 -21.59
CA GLU A 363 22.84 -12.70 -20.69
C GLU A 363 22.94 -14.20 -20.45
N VAL A 364 21.83 -14.85 -20.08
CA VAL A 364 21.78 -16.32 -19.88
C VAL A 364 22.14 -17.07 -21.16
N ALA A 365 21.61 -16.65 -22.32
CA ALA A 365 21.91 -17.29 -23.60
C ALA A 365 23.42 -17.20 -23.93
N THR A 366 24.06 -16.07 -23.62
CA THR A 366 25.50 -15.87 -23.80
C THR A 366 26.31 -16.80 -22.90
N GLU A 367 25.92 -16.94 -21.63
CA GLU A 367 26.53 -17.90 -20.69
C GLU A 367 26.40 -19.35 -21.17
N MET A 368 25.30 -19.68 -21.87
CA MET A 368 25.08 -20.97 -22.53
C MET A 368 25.87 -21.15 -23.84
N GLY A 369 26.69 -20.16 -24.24
CA GLY A 369 27.44 -20.16 -25.49
C GLY A 369 26.56 -20.06 -26.74
N LYS A 370 25.37 -19.45 -26.62
CA LYS A 370 24.44 -19.21 -27.74
C LYS A 370 24.66 -17.81 -28.32
N MET A 371 24.29 -17.67 -29.59
CA MET A 371 24.22 -16.36 -30.25
C MET A 371 22.79 -15.85 -30.19
N SER A 372 22.66 -14.54 -29.99
CA SER A 372 21.37 -13.87 -29.85
C SER A 372 21.34 -12.57 -30.64
N ALA A 373 20.15 -12.15 -31.05
CA ALA A 373 19.89 -10.84 -31.63
C ALA A 373 18.63 -10.25 -30.97
N TYR A 374 18.67 -8.96 -30.66
CA TYR A 374 17.53 -8.23 -30.12
C TYR A 374 17.13 -7.14 -31.11
N ILE A 375 16.03 -7.38 -31.81
CA ILE A 375 15.56 -6.52 -32.90
C ILE A 375 14.39 -5.69 -32.39
N VAL A 376 14.51 -4.36 -32.51
CA VAL A 376 13.50 -3.40 -32.06
C VAL A 376 13.15 -2.41 -33.17
N GLY A 377 12.08 -1.64 -32.98
CA GLY A 377 11.71 -0.54 -33.87
C GLY A 377 12.67 0.66 -33.75
N ASP A 378 12.13 1.87 -33.74
CA ASP A 378 12.91 3.11 -33.73
C ASP A 378 13.58 3.41 -32.38
N ARG A 379 13.12 2.77 -31.29
CA ARG A 379 13.56 3.03 -29.93
C ARG A 379 13.63 1.77 -29.08
N GLN A 380 14.63 1.74 -28.20
CA GLN A 380 14.76 0.71 -27.19
C GLN A 380 13.73 0.94 -26.09
N ILE A 381 13.06 -0.12 -25.63
CA ILE A 381 12.05 -0.02 -24.57
C ILE A 381 12.73 -0.12 -23.19
N ILE A 382 13.51 -1.17 -22.97
CA ILE A 382 14.30 -1.39 -21.75
C ILE A 382 15.76 -1.69 -22.07
N ASN A 383 16.63 -1.40 -21.10
CA ASN A 383 18.05 -1.72 -21.14
C ASN A 383 18.23 -3.22 -20.88
N VAL A 384 18.81 -3.92 -21.84
CA VAL A 384 19.16 -5.34 -21.75
C VAL A 384 20.67 -5.49 -21.87
N SER A 385 21.19 -6.68 -21.58
CA SER A 385 22.61 -7.02 -21.57
C SER A 385 23.30 -6.96 -22.94
N MET A 386 22.53 -6.85 -24.03
CA MET A 386 23.05 -6.78 -25.39
C MET A 386 22.62 -5.51 -26.14
N GLU A 387 23.40 -5.13 -27.14
CA GLU A 387 23.06 -3.99 -28.01
C GLU A 387 21.91 -4.35 -28.97
N PRO A 388 20.84 -3.53 -29.01
CA PRO A 388 19.72 -3.74 -29.91
C PRO A 388 20.08 -3.39 -31.37
N VAL A 389 19.47 -4.13 -32.30
CA VAL A 389 19.42 -3.80 -33.72
C VAL A 389 18.15 -2.99 -33.97
N TYR A 390 18.33 -1.71 -34.31
CA TYR A 390 17.23 -0.77 -34.56
C TYR A 390 16.75 -0.86 -36.01
N ASN A 391 15.44 -0.84 -36.20
CA ASN A 391 14.82 -0.67 -37.50
C ASN A 391 14.15 0.71 -37.55
N LEU A 392 14.79 1.62 -38.29
CA LEU A 392 14.23 2.93 -38.58
C LEU A 392 13.36 2.83 -39.83
N ASP A 393 12.27 3.58 -39.87
CA ASP A 393 11.48 3.79 -41.08
C ASP A 393 12.31 4.66 -42.04
N LEU A 394 13.14 4.01 -42.86
CA LEU A 394 14.08 4.69 -43.74
C LEU A 394 13.34 5.31 -44.93
N ASN A 395 12.20 4.72 -45.31
CA ASN A 395 11.40 5.14 -46.45
C ASN A 395 10.29 6.15 -46.09
N GLN A 396 10.09 6.45 -44.80
CA GLN A 396 9.06 7.34 -44.25
C GLN A 396 7.62 6.92 -44.60
N SER A 397 7.37 5.62 -44.77
CA SER A 397 6.05 5.08 -45.08
C SER A 397 5.09 5.10 -43.90
N GLY A 398 5.58 5.37 -42.69
CA GLY A 398 4.84 5.30 -41.44
C GLY A 398 4.85 3.92 -40.79
N SER A 399 5.63 2.98 -41.33
CA SER A 399 5.83 1.61 -40.83
C SER A 399 7.31 1.23 -40.97
N THR A 400 7.76 0.21 -40.24
CA THR A 400 9.14 -0.31 -40.31
C THR A 400 9.18 -1.77 -40.77
N ASP A 401 8.09 -2.26 -41.37
CA ASP A 401 7.89 -3.68 -41.68
C ASP A 401 8.82 -4.18 -42.79
N ASP A 402 9.11 -3.35 -43.79
CA ASP A 402 10.07 -3.70 -44.84
C ASP A 402 11.52 -3.65 -44.36
N GLU A 403 11.91 -2.71 -43.51
CA GLU A 403 13.25 -2.70 -42.90
C GLU A 403 13.46 -3.85 -41.92
N ILE A 404 12.43 -4.19 -41.12
CA ILE A 404 12.48 -5.36 -40.24
C ILE A 404 12.67 -6.64 -41.07
N LEU A 405 11.88 -6.82 -42.14
CA LEU A 405 12.02 -8.00 -43.01
C LEU A 405 13.43 -8.11 -43.59
N ALA A 406 13.98 -7.01 -44.09
CA ALA A 406 15.33 -6.97 -44.64
C ALA A 406 16.42 -7.30 -43.61
N THR A 407 16.24 -6.95 -42.34
CA THR A 407 17.19 -7.20 -41.25
C THR A 407 17.12 -8.63 -40.70
N THR A 408 15.99 -9.32 -40.90
CA THR A 408 15.78 -10.70 -40.46
C THR A 408 16.24 -11.79 -41.46
N LEU A 409 16.55 -11.40 -42.70
CA LEU A 409 17.08 -12.24 -43.78
C LEU A 409 18.60 -12.15 -43.85
#